data_AF-K1U6S9-F1
#
_entry.id   AF-K1U6S9-F1
#
_cell.length_a   1.000
_cell.length_b   1.000
_cell.length_c   1.000
_cell.angle_alpha   90.00
_cell.angle_beta   90.00
_cell.angle_gamma   90.00
#
_symmetry.space_group_name_H-M   'P 1'
#
loop_
_entity.id
_entity.type
_entity.pdbx_description
1 polymer ?
#
loop_
_entity_poly.entity_id
_entity_poly.type
_entity_poly.pdbx_seq_one_letter_code
_entity_poly.pdbx_strand_id
1 'polypeptide(L)'
;MTIMTKNQEYALQYADYAMAQMRRYGIPASVTLAQGILESSNGQSRLARNENNHFGIKATSSWIAEGGKYGIYTDDKPNEKFCSYDSVGDSYEHHSRFLKENSRYAGCFKLSPDDYKGWAQSIEKA
;
A
#
# COMPACT_ATOMS: atom_id res chain seq x y z
N MET A 1 -13.92 15.63 24.43
CA MET A 1 -12.76 15.34 23.56
C MET A 1 -12.97 13.93 23.03
N THR A 2 -13.27 13.77 21.75
CA THR A 2 -13.56 12.44 21.18
C THR A 2 -12.24 11.72 20.94
N ILE A 3 -12.04 10.55 21.55
CA ILE A 3 -10.87 9.71 21.30
C ILE A 3 -11.03 9.08 19.90
N MET A 4 -10.08 9.34 19.01
CA MET A 4 -10.07 8.72 17.69
C MET A 4 -9.57 7.28 17.80
N THR A 5 -10.13 6.40 16.97
CA THR A 5 -9.60 5.05 16.78
C THR A 5 -8.30 5.10 15.95
N LYS A 6 -7.44 4.09 16.08
CA LYS A 6 -6.23 3.96 15.26
C LYS A 6 -6.52 3.97 13.75
N ASN A 7 -7.67 3.44 13.34
CA ASN A 7 -8.12 3.48 11.94
C ASN A 7 -8.38 4.91 11.50
N GLN A 8 -9.06 5.71 12.33
CA GLN A 8 -9.33 7.12 12.04
C GLN A 8 -8.05 7.94 12.02
N GLU A 9 -7.15 7.72 12.98
CA GLU A 9 -5.85 8.40 13.02
C GLU A 9 -5.03 8.13 11.75
N TYR A 10 -4.90 6.86 11.36
CA TYR A 10 -4.20 6.47 10.14
C TYR A 10 -4.86 7.06 8.89
N ALA A 11 -6.19 6.97 8.79
CA ALA A 11 -6.92 7.48 7.65
C ALA A 11 -6.74 8.99 7.50
N LEU A 12 -6.81 9.74 8.59
CA LEU A 12 -6.57 11.19 8.58
C LEU A 12 -5.13 11.53 8.21
N GLN A 13 -4.16 10.78 8.75
CA GLN A 13 -2.74 11.04 8.51
C GLN A 13 -2.33 10.81 7.05
N TYR A 14 -2.91 9.79 6.38
CA TYR A 14 -2.48 9.39 5.03
C TYR A 14 -3.54 9.62 3.95
N ALA A 15 -4.62 10.35 4.25
CA ALA A 15 -5.68 10.69 3.31
C ALA A 15 -5.13 11.36 2.04
N ASP A 16 -4.21 12.32 2.18
CA ASP A 16 -3.67 13.07 1.05
C ASP A 16 -2.90 12.19 0.08
N TYR A 17 -2.13 11.22 0.58
CA TYR A 17 -1.46 10.24 -0.28
C TYR A 17 -2.48 9.37 -1.00
N ALA A 18 -3.48 8.81 -0.30
CA ALA A 18 -4.50 7.99 -0.92
C ALA A 18 -5.32 8.74 -1.99
N MET A 19 -5.68 10.00 -1.72
CA MET A 19 -6.38 10.85 -2.69
C MET A 19 -5.51 11.20 -3.90
N ALA A 20 -4.20 11.39 -3.71
CA ALA A 20 -3.28 11.57 -4.83
C ALA A 20 -3.23 10.33 -5.72
N GLN A 21 -3.20 9.12 -5.13
CA GLN A 21 -3.26 7.87 -5.87
C GLN A 21 -4.59 7.69 -6.60
N MET A 22 -5.71 8.06 -5.98
CA MET A 22 -7.02 8.06 -6.64
C MET A 22 -7.06 8.95 -7.87
N ARG A 23 -6.55 10.19 -7.78
CA ARG A 23 -6.51 11.11 -8.92
C ARG A 23 -5.60 10.63 -10.05
N ARG A 24 -4.48 9.98 -9.73
CA ARG A 24 -3.48 9.56 -10.72
C ARG A 24 -3.80 8.22 -11.37
N TYR A 25 -4.31 7.26 -10.60
CA TYR A 25 -4.48 5.88 -11.03
C TYR A 25 -5.94 5.43 -11.10
N GLY A 26 -6.87 6.18 -10.51
CA GLY A 26 -8.29 5.81 -10.45
C GLY A 26 -8.62 4.77 -9.37
N ILE A 27 -7.68 4.49 -8.45
CA ILE A 27 -7.90 3.57 -7.32
C ILE A 27 -8.69 4.33 -6.24
N PRO A 28 -9.84 3.83 -5.74
CA PRO A 28 -10.59 4.52 -4.70
C PRO A 28 -9.70 4.78 -3.48
N ALA A 29 -9.62 6.03 -3.02
CA ALA A 29 -8.77 6.39 -1.87
C ALA A 29 -9.10 5.55 -0.63
N SER A 30 -10.39 5.21 -0.44
CA SER A 30 -10.85 4.33 0.64
C SER A 30 -10.27 2.91 0.56
N VAL A 31 -10.08 2.36 -0.64
CA VAL A 31 -9.47 1.03 -0.84
C VAL A 31 -7.99 1.08 -0.51
N THR A 32 -7.26 2.09 -1.00
CA THR A 32 -5.84 2.26 -0.67
C THR A 32 -5.64 2.44 0.84
N LEU A 33 -6.47 3.25 1.50
CA LEU A 33 -6.41 3.43 2.96
C LEU A 33 -6.75 2.13 3.70
N ALA A 34 -7.76 1.39 3.27
CA ALA A 34 -8.14 0.13 3.91
C ALA A 34 -7.04 -0.92 3.82
N GLN A 35 -6.42 -1.09 2.64
CA GLN A 35 -5.25 -1.95 2.49
C GLN A 35 -4.08 -1.46 3.33
N GLY A 36 -3.77 -0.17 3.27
CA GLY A 36 -2.71 0.42 4.10
C GLY A 36 -2.93 0.13 5.59
N ILE A 37 -4.15 0.31 6.11
CA ILE A 37 -4.50 -0.02 7.50
C ILE A 37 -4.22 -1.50 7.81
N LEU A 38 -4.71 -2.41 6.96
CA LEU A 38 -4.60 -3.85 7.17
C LEU A 38 -3.14 -4.31 7.15
N GLU A 39 -2.43 -3.98 6.08
CA GLU A 39 -1.06 -4.46 5.81
C GLU A 39 -0.03 -3.84 6.77
N SER A 40 -0.27 -2.62 7.24
CA SER A 40 0.67 -1.92 8.13
C SER A 40 0.31 -2.01 9.62
N SER A 41 -0.76 -2.71 9.99
CA SER A 41 -1.34 -2.66 11.34
C SER A 41 -1.55 -1.21 11.80
N ASN A 42 -2.25 -0.39 11.00
CA ASN A 42 -2.42 1.05 11.23
C ASN A 42 -1.09 1.82 11.34
N GLY A 43 -0.11 1.49 10.52
CA GLY A 43 1.22 2.10 10.52
C GLY A 43 2.07 1.72 11.73
N GLN A 44 1.66 0.71 12.50
CA GLN A 44 2.34 0.30 13.72
C GLN A 44 3.30 -0.88 13.51
N SER A 45 3.24 -1.55 12.37
CA SER A 45 4.16 -2.66 12.06
C SER A 45 5.61 -2.17 12.03
N ARG A 46 6.55 -3.06 12.34
CA ARG A 46 7.98 -2.74 12.27
C ARG A 46 8.38 -2.29 10.87
N LEU A 47 7.84 -2.96 9.85
CA LEU A 47 8.10 -2.65 8.46
C LEU A 47 7.60 -1.24 8.08
N ALA A 48 6.38 -0.87 8.50
CA ALA A 48 5.85 0.45 8.24
C ALA A 48 6.66 1.55 8.93
N ARG A 49 7.06 1.34 10.19
CA ARG A 49 7.79 2.35 10.98
C ARG A 49 9.24 2.53 10.58
N ASN A 50 9.92 1.43 10.24
CA ASN A 50 11.36 1.46 9.98
C ASN A 50 11.67 1.69 8.50
N GLU A 51 10.81 1.19 7.61
CA GLU A 51 11.07 1.19 6.16
C GLU A 51 10.08 2.06 5.38
N ASN A 52 9.16 2.74 6.07
CA ASN A 52 8.02 3.44 5.45
C ASN A 52 7.18 2.55 4.51
N ASN A 53 7.27 1.22 4.65
CA ASN A 53 6.64 0.27 3.75
C ASN A 53 5.30 -0.20 4.33
N HIS A 54 4.23 0.45 3.91
CA HIS A 54 2.89 0.25 4.44
C HIS A 54 2.13 -0.92 3.80
N PHE A 55 2.68 -1.53 2.75
CA PHE A 55 1.98 -2.54 1.92
C PHE A 55 2.75 -3.86 1.80
N GLY A 56 3.76 -4.08 2.65
CA GLY A 56 4.49 -5.35 2.66
C GLY A 56 5.25 -5.65 1.37
N ILE A 57 5.63 -4.63 0.59
CA ILE A 57 6.20 -4.85 -0.75
C ILE A 57 7.60 -5.44 -0.62
N LYS A 58 7.79 -6.65 -1.17
CA LYS A 58 9.08 -7.36 -1.20
C LYS A 58 10.03 -6.69 -2.20
N ALA A 59 11.30 -6.58 -1.81
CA ALA A 59 12.36 -6.03 -2.66
C ALA A 59 12.74 -7.07 -3.72
N THR A 60 12.35 -6.81 -4.97
CA THR A 60 12.67 -7.66 -6.11
C THR A 60 14.13 -7.53 -6.52
N SER A 61 14.63 -8.45 -7.35
CA SER A 61 15.97 -8.34 -7.92
C SER A 61 16.16 -7.06 -8.74
N SER A 62 15.13 -6.59 -9.45
CA SER A 62 15.19 -5.35 -10.22
C SER A 62 15.29 -4.12 -9.32
N TRP A 63 14.48 -4.05 -8.25
CA TRP A 63 14.55 -2.98 -7.25
C TRP A 63 15.97 -2.83 -6.68
N ILE A 64 16.59 -3.96 -6.33
CA ILE A 64 17.95 -3.97 -5.77
C ILE A 64 18.98 -3.55 -6.84
N ALA A 65 18.85 -4.05 -8.08
CA ALA A 65 19.76 -3.69 -9.17
C ALA A 65 19.71 -2.21 -9.55
N GLU A 66 18.55 -1.58 -9.37
CA GLU A 66 18.33 -0.13 -9.55
C GLU A 66 18.80 0.71 -8.34
N GLY A 67 19.37 0.08 -7.31
CA GLY A 67 19.88 0.75 -6.11
C GLY A 67 18.83 1.02 -5.04
N GLY A 68 17.67 0.39 -5.12
CA GLY A 68 16.60 0.52 -4.13
C GLY A 68 17.02 0.00 -2.74
N LYS A 69 16.69 0.77 -1.70
CA LYS A 69 16.94 0.41 -0.30
C LYS A 69 16.02 -0.74 0.12
N TYR A 70 16.48 -1.59 1.02
CA TYR A 70 15.66 -2.66 1.58
C TYR A 70 16.10 -2.99 3.01
N GLY A 71 15.15 -3.45 3.81
CA GLY A 71 15.41 -4.07 5.11
C GLY A 71 15.22 -5.59 5.04
N ILE A 72 15.86 -6.32 5.95
CA ILE A 72 15.75 -7.78 6.07
C ILE A 72 14.87 -8.11 7.27
N TYR A 73 13.80 -8.84 7.02
CA TYR A 73 12.82 -9.24 8.02
C TYR A 73 12.48 -10.73 7.86
N THR A 74 12.08 -11.36 8.94
CA THR A 74 11.44 -12.68 8.89
C THR A 74 9.93 -12.47 8.85
N ASP A 75 9.31 -12.92 7.77
CA ASP A 75 7.86 -12.89 7.58
C ASP A 75 7.37 -14.32 7.30
N ASP A 76 7.09 -14.69 6.04
CA ASP A 76 6.77 -16.07 5.64
C ASP A 76 8.00 -16.98 5.73
N LYS A 77 9.17 -16.42 5.39
CA LYS A 77 10.46 -17.10 5.37
C LYS A 77 11.51 -16.27 6.11
N PRO A 78 12.58 -16.91 6.62
CA PRO A 78 13.71 -16.17 7.17
C PRO A 78 14.40 -15.31 6.09
N ASN A 79 14.88 -14.14 6.50
CA ASN A 79 15.72 -13.25 5.69
C ASN A 79 15.07 -12.73 4.40
N GLU A 80 13.76 -12.47 4.44
CA GLU A 80 13.07 -11.84 3.32
C GLU A 80 13.42 -10.36 3.24
N LYS A 81 13.58 -9.87 2.00
CA LYS A 81 13.94 -8.48 1.72
C LYS A 81 12.67 -7.71 1.40
N PHE A 82 12.44 -6.61 2.10
CA PHE A 82 11.32 -5.71 1.87
C PHE A 82 11.83 -4.34 1.46
N CYS A 83 11.15 -3.71 0.50
CA CYS A 83 11.51 -2.37 0.05
C CYS A 83 11.52 -1.39 1.23
N SER A 84 12.47 -0.46 1.19
CA SER A 84 12.59 0.66 2.11
C SER A 84 12.47 1.96 1.33
N TYR A 85 11.65 2.86 1.86
CA TYR A 85 11.24 4.08 1.17
C TYR A 85 11.66 5.32 1.94
N ASP A 86 11.92 6.41 1.22
CA ASP A 86 12.27 7.69 1.83
C ASP A 86 11.06 8.35 2.51
N SER A 87 9.85 8.07 2.02
CA SER A 87 8.59 8.51 2.63
C SER A 87 7.50 7.44 2.56
N VAL A 88 6.48 7.55 3.43
CA VAL A 88 5.27 6.72 3.34
C VAL A 88 4.59 6.88 1.98
N GLY A 89 4.57 8.10 1.43
CA GLY A 89 3.99 8.39 0.12
C GLY A 89 4.60 7.57 -1.02
N ASP A 90 5.90 7.27 -0.96
CA ASP A 90 6.57 6.44 -1.97
C ASP A 90 6.10 4.97 -1.92
N SER A 91 5.74 4.47 -0.74
CA SER A 91 5.13 3.13 -0.63
C SER A 91 3.71 3.10 -1.22
N TYR A 92 2.94 4.19 -1.07
CA TYR A 92 1.61 4.34 -1.68
C TYR A 92 1.70 4.41 -3.21
N GLU A 93 2.72 5.10 -3.71
CA GLU A 93 3.03 5.17 -5.14
C GLU A 93 3.37 3.77 -5.69
N HIS A 94 4.30 3.06 -5.05
CA HIS A 94 4.72 1.74 -5.50
C HIS A 94 3.54 0.75 -5.46
N HIS A 95 2.73 0.76 -4.40
CA HIS A 95 1.51 -0.04 -4.33
C HIS A 95 0.54 0.25 -5.49
N SER A 96 0.33 1.53 -5.81
CA SER A 96 -0.60 1.92 -6.87
C SER A 96 -0.09 1.55 -8.26
N ARG A 97 1.22 1.70 -8.49
CA ARG A 97 1.88 1.21 -9.71
C ARG A 97 1.78 -0.30 -9.84
N PHE A 98 2.03 -1.05 -8.75
CA PHE A 98 1.90 -2.51 -8.75
C PHE A 98 0.50 -2.95 -9.18
N LEU A 99 -0.56 -2.37 -8.61
CA LEU A 99 -1.93 -2.66 -9.03
C LEU A 99 -2.18 -2.28 -10.49
N LYS A 100 -1.68 -1.12 -10.94
CA LYS A 100 -1.92 -0.62 -12.30
C LYS A 100 -1.20 -1.43 -13.38
N GLU A 101 0.04 -1.84 -13.12
CA GLU A 101 0.95 -2.45 -14.09
C GLU A 101 0.79 -3.98 -14.15
N ASN A 102 0.28 -4.61 -13.10
CA ASN A 102 0.08 -6.05 -13.06
C ASN A 102 -1.28 -6.45 -13.64
N SER A 103 -1.26 -7.18 -14.75
CA SER A 103 -2.46 -7.62 -15.49
C SER A 103 -3.44 -8.44 -14.64
N ARG A 104 -2.98 -9.07 -13.56
CA ARG A 104 -3.81 -9.76 -12.56
C ARG A 104 -4.92 -8.85 -12.01
N TYR A 105 -4.64 -7.55 -11.83
CA TYR A 105 -5.58 -6.57 -11.27
C TYR A 105 -6.33 -5.76 -12.34
N ALA A 106 -6.14 -6.06 -13.64
CA ALA A 106 -6.76 -5.28 -14.72
C ALA A 106 -8.30 -5.21 -14.64
N GLY A 107 -8.94 -6.21 -14.00
CA GLY A 107 -10.37 -6.20 -13.73
C GLY A 107 -10.83 -5.04 -12.83
N CYS A 108 -10.01 -4.63 -11.86
CA CYS A 108 -10.32 -3.55 -10.94
C CYS A 108 -10.50 -2.21 -11.69
N PHE A 109 -9.64 -1.96 -12.68
CA PHE A 109 -9.64 -0.72 -13.46
C PHE A 109 -10.75 -0.64 -14.52
N LYS A 110 -11.63 -1.64 -14.59
CA LYS A 110 -12.89 -1.57 -15.36
C LYS A 110 -14.06 -1.01 -14.55
N LEU A 111 -13.89 -0.91 -13.23
CA LEU A 111 -14.90 -0.43 -12.29
C LEU A 111 -14.81 1.09 -12.15
N SER A 112 -15.91 1.70 -11.70
CA SER A 112 -15.91 3.10 -11.31
C SER A 112 -14.94 3.34 -10.14
N PRO A 113 -14.21 4.47 -10.11
CA PRO A 113 -13.42 4.88 -8.95
C PRO A 113 -14.23 5.11 -7.67
N ASP A 114 -15.56 5.20 -7.76
CA ASP A 114 -16.46 5.29 -6.60
C ASP A 114 -16.99 3.92 -6.13
N ASP A 115 -16.77 2.84 -6.89
CA ASP A 115 -17.20 1.49 -6.54
C ASP A 115 -16.18 0.77 -5.65
N TYR A 116 -15.95 1.29 -4.45
CA TYR A 116 -14.98 0.72 -3.52
C TYR A 116 -15.30 -0.74 -3.13
N LYS A 117 -16.57 -1.15 -3.17
CA LYS A 117 -16.98 -2.53 -2.88
C LYS A 117 -16.59 -3.48 -4.00
N GLY A 118 -16.87 -3.10 -5.26
CA GLY A 118 -16.43 -3.86 -6.43
C GLY A 118 -14.91 -3.94 -6.50
N TRP A 119 -14.20 -2.86 -6.17
CA TRP A 119 -12.74 -2.86 -6.08
C TRP A 119 -12.23 -3.85 -5.05
N ALA A 120 -12.76 -3.84 -3.81
CA ALA A 120 -12.35 -4.78 -2.77
C ALA A 120 -12.58 -6.24 -3.21
N GLN A 121 -13.75 -6.55 -3.77
CA GLN A 121 -14.06 -7.90 -4.28
C GLN A 121 -13.17 -8.31 -5.46
N SER A 122 -12.81 -7.36 -6.33
CA SER A 122 -11.95 -7.64 -7.48
C SER A 122 -10.50 -7.84 -7.06
N ILE A 123 -10.01 -7.14 -6.04
CA ILE A 123 -8.68 -7.36 -5.46
C ILE A 123 -8.60 -8.72 -4.78
N GLU A 124 -9.62 -9.12 -4.02
CA GLU A 124 -9.67 -10.42 -3.35
C GLU A 124 -9.65 -11.60 -4.33
N LYS A 125 -10.34 -11.45 -5.47
CA LYS A 125 -10.39 -12.49 -6.52
C LYS A 125 -9.16 -12.54 -7.41
N ALA A 126 -8.42 -11.44 -7.49
CA ALA A 126 -7.23 -11.32 -8.31
C ALA A 126 -6.16 -12.23 -7.72
#